data_AF-A0A527ZBY0-F1
#
_entry.id   AF-A0A527ZBY0-F1
#
_cell.length_a   1.000
_cell.length_b   1.000
_cell.length_c   1.000
_cell.angle_alpha   90.00
_cell.angle_beta   90.00
_cell.angle_gamma   90.00
#
_symmetry.space_group_name_H-M   'P 1'
#
loop_
_entity.id
_entity.type
_entity.pdbx_description
1 polymer ?
#
loop_
_entity_poly.entity_id
_entity_poly.type
_entity_poly.pdbx_seq_one_letter_code
_entity_poly.pdbx_strand_id
1 'polypeptide(L)' 'GLLAGPDGIARCFWHGNLPDYLHYHDHEWGRPVADDRRLFEKICLEGFQSGLSWLTILRKRENFREAFAGFDIDKIAAF' A
#
# COMPACT_ATOMS: atom_id res chain seq x y z
N GLY A 1 15.12 -0.59 -12.21
CA GLY A 1 15.13 -1.44 -13.42
C GLY A 1 13.74 -1.89 -13.79
N LEU A 2 13.61 -2.67 -14.86
CA LEU A 2 12.34 -3.25 -15.30
C LEU A 2 12.37 -4.78 -15.13
N LEU A 3 11.21 -5.38 -14.90
CA LEU A 3 10.99 -6.82 -14.82
C LEU A 3 9.80 -7.20 -15.72
N ALA A 4 9.91 -8.29 -16.49
CA ALA A 4 8.80 -8.81 -17.27
C ALA A 4 7.84 -9.62 -16.37
N GLY A 5 6.55 -9.30 -16.43
CA GLY A 5 5.50 -10.05 -15.76
C GLY A 5 5.16 -11.38 -16.45
N PRO A 6 4.34 -12.23 -15.81
CA PRO A 6 3.84 -13.48 -16.41
C PRO A 6 3.03 -13.27 -17.70
N ASP A 7 2.51 -12.06 -17.91
CA ASP A 7 1.79 -11.59 -19.10
C ASP A 7 2.73 -11.02 -20.19
N GLY A 8 4.05 -11.05 -19.96
CA GLY A 8 5.05 -10.50 -20.88
C GLY A 8 5.18 -8.96 -20.82
N ILE A 9 4.42 -8.27 -19.97
CA ILE A 9 4.47 -6.81 -19.87
C ILE A 9 5.59 -6.38 -18.92
N ALA A 10 6.43 -5.45 -19.36
CA ALA A 10 7.50 -4.86 -18.55
C ALA A 10 6.95 -3.86 -17.52
N ARG A 11 7.33 -4.04 -16.25
CA ARG A 11 6.92 -3.22 -15.10
C ARG A 11 8.12 -2.83 -14.24
N CYS A 12 7.91 -1.97 -13.24
CA CYS A 12 8.95 -1.65 -12.28
C CYS A 12 9.43 -2.90 -11.53
N PHE A 13 10.74 -3.13 -11.46
CA PHE A 13 11.30 -4.38 -10.91
C PHE A 13 10.91 -4.74 -9.47
N TRP A 14 10.48 -3.77 -8.65
CA TRP A 14 10.39 -3.93 -7.19
C TRP A 14 9.27 -4.87 -6.72
N HIS A 15 8.27 -5.17 -7.55
CA HIS A 15 7.19 -6.09 -7.16
C HIS A 15 7.63 -7.57 -7.22
N GLY A 16 8.73 -7.89 -7.90
CA GLY A 16 9.32 -9.23 -7.93
C GLY A 16 8.39 -10.34 -8.43
N ASN A 17 7.39 -10.01 -9.26
CA ASN A 17 6.31 -10.92 -9.71
C ASN A 17 5.50 -11.58 -8.58
N LEU A 18 5.53 -11.04 -7.35
CA LEU A 18 4.66 -11.49 -6.27
C LEU A 18 3.22 -11.04 -6.58
N PRO A 19 2.20 -11.93 -6.59
CA PRO A 19 0.86 -11.60 -7.08
C PRO A 19 0.20 -10.42 -6.35
N ASP A 20 0.31 -10.36 -5.03
CA ASP A 20 -0.21 -9.28 -4.19
C ASP A 20 0.50 -7.95 -4.46
N TYR A 21 1.82 -8.00 -4.60
CA TYR A 21 2.60 -6.79 -4.83
C TYR A 21 2.46 -6.26 -6.26
N LEU A 22 2.30 -7.17 -7.23
CA LEU A 22 1.99 -6.86 -8.63
C LEU A 22 0.60 -6.22 -8.75
N HIS A 23 -0.41 -6.76 -8.06
CA HIS A 23 -1.74 -6.16 -8.03
C HIS A 23 -1.70 -4.74 -7.45
N TYR A 24 -0.99 -4.54 -6.33
CA TYR A 24 -0.77 -3.21 -5.77
C TYR A 24 -0.07 -2.27 -6.76
N HIS A 25 0.99 -2.74 -7.45
CA HIS A 25 1.69 -1.97 -8.48
C HIS A 25 0.73 -1.50 -9.59
N ASP A 26 -0.06 -2.40 -10.15
CA ASP A 26 -0.87 -2.12 -11.34
C ASP A 26 -2.08 -1.23 -11.06
N HIS A 27 -2.68 -1.41 -9.88
CA HIS A 27 -3.99 -0.83 -9.55
C HIS A 27 -3.95 0.28 -8.51
N GLU A 28 -2.90 0.39 -7.69
CA GLU A 28 -2.84 1.35 -6.58
C GLU A 28 -1.64 2.28 -6.65
N TRP A 29 -0.45 1.76 -6.97
CA TRP A 29 0.78 2.55 -6.98
C TRP A 29 0.79 3.58 -8.13
N GLY A 30 1.11 4.83 -7.81
CA GLY A 30 1.15 5.92 -8.79
C GLY A 30 -0.21 6.36 -9.34
N ARG A 31 -1.33 5.81 -8.85
CA ARG A 31 -2.68 6.24 -9.25
C ARG A 31 -3.11 7.46 -8.42
N PRO A 32 -3.69 8.51 -9.04
CA PRO A 32 -4.22 9.66 -8.31
C PRO A 32 -5.31 9.25 -7.31
N VAL A 33 -5.26 9.83 -6.11
CA VAL A 33 -6.26 9.65 -5.05
C VAL A 33 -6.60 11.02 -4.49
N ALA A 34 -7.89 11.33 -4.40
CA ALA A 34 -8.41 12.58 -3.86
C ALA A 34 -9.27 12.39 -2.60
N ASP A 35 -9.41 11.15 -2.13
CA ASP A 35 -10.14 10.84 -0.90
C ASP A 35 -9.21 11.01 0.31
N ASP A 36 -9.58 11.90 1.23
CA ASP A 36 -8.75 12.28 2.39
C ASP A 36 -8.45 11.09 3.31
N ARG A 37 -9.43 10.20 3.51
CA ARG A 37 -9.26 9.00 4.34
C ARG A 37 -8.24 8.04 3.72
N ARG A 38 -8.29 7.82 2.41
CA ARG A 38 -7.30 6.99 1.70
C ARG A 38 -5.93 7.62 1.64
N LEU A 39 -5.84 8.95 1.50
CA LEU A 39 -4.58 9.68 1.58
C LEU A 39 -3.97 9.57 2.98
N PHE A 40 -4.80 9.74 4.02
CA PHE A 40 -4.41 9.60 5.42
C PHE A 40 -3.95 8.17 5.76
N GLU A 41 -4.69 7.15 5.34
CA GLU A 41 -4.27 5.75 5.44
C GLU A 41 -2.89 5.56 4.80
N LYS A 42 -2.71 6.03 3.56
CA LYS A 42 -1.45 5.84 2.82
C LYS A 42 -0.27 6.50 3.54
N ILE A 43 -0.38 7.76 3.97
CA ILE A 43 0.74 8.44 4.64
C ILE A 43 1.11 7.77 5.97
N CYS A 44 0.13 7.27 6.73
CA CYS A 44 0.38 6.51 7.95
C CYS A 44 1.11 5.18 7.66
N LEU A 45 0.65 4.42 6.65
CA LEU A 45 1.26 3.15 6.27
C LEU A 45 2.72 3.35 5.81
N GLU A 46 3.03 4.41 5.07
CA GLU A 46 4.41 4.77 4.68
C GLU A 46 5.27 5.06 5.91
N GLY A 47 4.72 5.71 6.94
CA GLY A 47 5.41 5.92 8.23
C GLY A 47 5.70 4.62 8.98
N PHE A 48 4.74 3.69 9.03
CA PHE A 48 4.93 2.37 9.64
C PHE A 48 5.98 1.50 8.94
N GLN A 49 6.37 1.85 7.71
CA GLN A 49 7.38 1.15 6.94
C GLN A 49 8.82 1.38 7.44
N SER A 50 9.06 2.30 8.37
CA SER A 50 10.41 2.64 8.84
C SER A 50 11.18 1.39 9.32
N GLY A 51 12.27 1.05 8.61
CA GLY A 51 13.09 -0.13 8.89
C GLY A 51 12.53 -1.47 8.36
N LEU A 52 11.42 -1.45 7.61
CA LEU A 52 10.75 -2.63 7.06
C LEU A 52 10.63 -2.55 5.53
N SER A 53 10.28 -3.68 4.91
CA SER A 53 9.86 -3.71 3.51
C SER A 53 8.42 -3.21 3.36
N TRP A 54 8.10 -2.52 2.26
CA TRP A 54 6.71 -2.14 1.95
C TRP A 54 5.77 -3.35 1.84
N LEU A 55 6.26 -4.47 1.32
CA LEU A 55 5.48 -5.72 1.25
C LEU A 55 5.01 -6.20 2.64
N THR A 56 5.84 -6.00 3.67
CA THR A 56 5.48 -6.28 5.08
C THR A 56 4.27 -5.46 5.50
N ILE A 57 4.24 -4.17 5.15
CA ILE A 57 3.14 -3.26 5.47
C ILE A 57 1.90 -3.60 4.65
N LEU A 58 2.06 -3.81 3.34
CA LEU A 58 0.96 -4.15 2.42
C LEU A 58 0.19 -5.39 2.90
N ARG A 59 0.90 -6.45 3.32
CA ARG A 59 0.28 -7.69 3.83
C ARG A 59 -0.41 -7.53 5.18
N LYS A 60 -0.05 -6.50 5.95
CA LYS A 60 -0.67 -6.15 7.25
C LYS A 60 -1.74 -5.06 7.13
N ARG A 61 -1.99 -4.53 5.92
CA ARG A 61 -2.89 -3.39 5.69
C ARG A 61 -4.28 -3.58 6.31
N GLU A 62 -4.87 -4.76 6.15
CA GLU A 62 -6.20 -5.03 6.76
C GLU A 62 -6.14 -5.05 8.29
N ASN A 63 -5.06 -5.56 8.89
CA ASN A 63 -4.87 -5.49 10.35
C ASN A 63 -4.70 -4.05 10.83
N PHE A 64 -3.99 -3.21 10.06
CA PHE A 64 -3.89 -1.78 10.38
C PHE A 64 -5.25 -1.11 10.28
N ARG A 65 -6.06 -1.40 9.25
CA ARG A 65 -7.42 -0.88 9.16
C ARG A 65 -8.26 -1.29 10.37
N GLU A 66 -8.21 -2.55 10.78
CA GLU A 66 -8.93 -2.99 11.99
C GLU A 66 -8.46 -2.24 13.25
N ALA A 67 -7.14 -2.19 13.47
CA ALA A 67 -6.55 -1.56 14.66
C ALA A 67 -6.75 -0.04 14.74
N PHE A 68 -6.83 0.64 13.59
CA PHE A 68 -6.93 2.10 13.49
C PHE A 68 -8.33 2.56 13.03
N ALA A 69 -9.40 1.86 13.41
CA ALA A 69 -10.79 2.24 13.09
C ALA A 69 -11.05 2.53 11.59
N GLY A 70 -10.34 1.82 10.73
CA GLY A 70 -10.34 1.95 9.28
C GLY A 70 -9.73 3.25 8.79
N PHE A 71 -8.86 3.90 9.55
CA PHE A 71 -8.29 5.22 9.25
C PHE A 71 -9.32 6.36 9.21
N ASP A 72 -10.42 6.21 9.93
CA ASP A 72 -11.34 7.33 10.20
C ASP A 72 -10.64 8.38 11.07
N ILE A 73 -10.41 9.56 10.50
CA ILE A 73 -9.58 10.61 11.11
C ILE A 73 -10.14 11.07 12.45
N ASP A 74 -11.46 11.29 12.53
CA ASP A 74 -12.12 11.77 13.74
C ASP A 74 -12.10 10.72 14.85
N LYS A 75 -12.34 9.45 14.51
CA LYS A 75 -12.24 8.35 15.48
C LYS A 75 -10.82 8.18 15.98
N ILE A 76 -9.82 8.31 15.10
CA ILE A 76 -8.42 8.18 15.51
C ILE A 76 -8.00 9.29 16.45
N ALA A 77 -8.40 10.52 16.15
CA ALA A 77 -8.08 11.68 16.97
C ALA A 77 -8.67 11.61 18.39
N ALA A 78 -9.65 10.73 18.62
CA ALA A 78 -10.31 10.53 19.91
C ALA A 78 -9.79 9.33 20.73
N PHE A 79 -8.78 8.60 20.25
CA PHE A 79 -8.16 7.48 20.99
C PHE A 79 -7.27 7.91 22.14
#